data_AF-A0A923Y1C2-F1
#
_entry.id   AF-A0A923Y1C2-F1
#
_cell.length_a   1.000
_cell.length_b   1.000
_cell.length_c   1.000
_cell.angle_alpha   90.00
_cell.angle_beta   90.00
_cell.angle_gamma   90.00
#
_symmetry.space_group_name_H-M   'P 1'
#
loop_
_entity.id
_entity.type
_entity.pdbx_description
1 polymer ?
#
loop_
_entity_poly.entity_id
_entity_poly.type
_entity_poly.pdbx_seq_one_letter_code
_entity_poly.pdbx_strand_id
1 'polypeptide(L)' 'ELDPGKTGALTVDLTPGKYILFCNIPAHFMNGMWTVITVK' A
#
# COMPACT_ATOMS: atom_id res chain seq x y z
N GLU A 1 2.93 4.27 -9.78
CA GLU A 1 3.82 3.10 -9.91
C GLU A 1 5.26 3.57 -9.77
N LEU A 2 6.17 2.76 -9.22
CA LEU A 2 7.60 3.11 -9.13
C LEU A 2 8.40 2.14 -10.00
N ASP A 3 9.30 2.67 -10.82
CA ASP A 3 10.21 1.85 -11.61
C ASP A 3 11.22 1.09 -10.71
N PRO A 4 11.79 -0.03 -11.17
CA PRO A 4 12.84 -0.75 -10.44
C PRO A 4 13.98 0.18 -10.00
N GLY A 5 14.35 0.11 -8.72
CA GLY A 5 15.40 0.95 -8.14
C GLY A 5 14.99 2.38 -7.78
N LYS A 6 13.70 2.74 -7.92
CA LYS A 6 13.16 4.02 -7.44
C LYS A 6 12.48 3.87 -6.08
N THR A 7 12.45 4.97 -5.34
CA THR A 7 11.80 5.09 -4.03
C THR A 7 10.81 6.24 -4.06
N GLY A 8 9.71 6.11 -3.32
CA GLY A 8 8.72 7.17 -3.11
C GLY A 8 8.27 7.18 -1.65
N ALA A 9 7.73 8.32 -1.20
CA ALA A 9 7.14 8.49 0.11
C ALA A 9 5.74 9.08 -0.02
N LEU A 10 4.86 8.72 0.91
CA LEU A 10 3.51 9.26 1.02
C LEU A 10 3.22 9.52 2.49
N THR A 11 2.79 10.74 2.80
CA THR A 11 2.28 11.13 4.12
C THR A 11 0.78 11.33 4.01
N VAL A 12 0.02 10.69 4.89
CA VAL A 12 -1.45 10.77 4.95
C VAL A 12 -1.90 10.82 6.39
N ASP A 13 -2.97 11.58 6.64
CA ASP A 13 -3.67 11.58 7.92
C ASP A 13 -4.77 10.50 7.89
N LEU A 14 -4.69 9.53 8.79
CA LEU A 14 -5.65 8.43 8.90
C LEU A 14 -6.39 8.52 10.24
N THR A 15 -7.70 8.33 10.22
CA THR A 15 -8.46 8.08 11.45
C THR A 15 -8.20 6.66 11.97
N PRO A 16 -8.49 6.36 13.24
CA PRO A 16 -8.46 4.99 13.74
C PRO A 16 -9.31 4.05 12.87
N GLY A 17 -8.74 2.88 12.51
CA GLY A 17 -9.39 1.96 11.58
C GLY A 17 -8.48 0.85 11.04
N LYS A 18 -9.06 -0.04 10.23
CA LYS A 18 -8.35 -1.08 9.48
C LYS A 18 -8.27 -0.68 8.00
N TYR A 19 -7.06 -0.65 7.47
CA TYR A 19 -6.76 -0.24 6.10
C TYR A 19 -5.98 -1.32 5.37
N ILE A 20 -6.14 -1.37 4.05
CA ILE A 20 -5.30 -2.18 3.17
C ILE A 20 -4.31 -1.29 2.45
N LEU A 21 -3.03 -1.59 2.60
CA LEU A 21 -1.98 -1.06 1.74
C LEU A 21 -1.71 -2.11 0.67
N PHE A 22 -1.84 -1.74 -0.60
CA PHE A 22 -1.62 -2.66 -1.70
C PHE A 22 -0.95 -1.99 -2.89
N CYS A 23 -0.36 -2.81 -3.75
CA CYS A 23 0.18 -2.37 -5.01
C CYS A 23 -0.90 -2.43 -6.10
N ASN A 24 -1.23 -1.28 -6.70
CA ASN A 24 -2.24 -1.18 -7.76
C ASN A 24 -1.64 -1.38 -9.18
N ILE A 25 -0.84 -2.44 -9.33
CA ILE A 25 -0.31 -2.90 -10.62
C ILE A 25 -1.14 -4.12 -11.02
N PRO A 26 -1.49 -4.30 -12.32
CA PRO A 26 -2.21 -5.48 -12.77
C PRO A 26 -1.65 -6.78 -12.20
N ALA A 27 -2.53 -7.66 -11.70
CA ALA A 27 -2.22 -8.91 -11.01
C ALA A 27 -1.46 -8.84 -9.67
N HIS A 28 -0.82 -7.72 -9.29
CA HIS A 28 -0.02 -7.67 -8.05
C HIS A 28 -0.85 -7.86 -6.78
N PHE A 29 -2.06 -7.29 -6.74
CA PHE A 29 -2.99 -7.52 -5.63
C PHE A 29 -3.36 -9.00 -5.49
N MET A 30 -3.75 -9.65 -6.60
CA MET A 30 -4.14 -11.06 -6.61
C MET A 30 -2.97 -11.99 -6.26
N ASN A 31 -1.75 -11.58 -6.60
CA ASN A 31 -0.52 -12.29 -6.25
C ASN A 31 -0.02 -12.00 -4.83
N GLY A 32 -0.79 -11.28 -4.01
CA GLY A 32 -0.51 -11.09 -2.59
C GLY A 32 0.31 -9.86 -2.22
N MET A 33 0.50 -8.91 -3.14
CA MET A 33 1.22 -7.66 -2.86
C MET A 33 0.33 -6.65 -2.12
N TRP A 34 -0.10 -7.05 -0.92
CA TRP A 34 -0.90 -6.24 -0.01
C TRP A 34 -0.58 -6.58 1.44
N THR A 35 -0.88 -5.66 2.34
CA THR A 35 -0.83 -5.86 3.78
C THR A 35 -1.92 -5.05 4.47
N VAL A 36 -2.34 -5.50 5.65
CA VAL A 36 -3.33 -4.80 6.48
C VAL A 36 -2.61 -3.96 7.52
N ILE A 37 -3.01 -2.70 7.63
CA ILE A 37 -2.51 -1.76 8.63
C ILE A 37 -3.65 -1.41 9.57
N THR A 38 -3.39 -1.45 10.87
CA THR A 38 -4.33 -0.97 11.89
C THR A 38 -3.81 0.36 12.44
N VAL A 39 -4.64 1.39 12.32
CA VAL A 39 -4.43 2.69 12.96
C VAL A 39 -5.27 2.70 14.23
N LYS A 40 -4.65 3.03 15.37
CA LYS A 40 -5.30 3.06 16.69
C LYS A 40 -5.63 4.48 17.10
#